data_AF-A0AA85BKK4-F1
#
_entry.id   AF-A0AA85BKK4-F1
#
_cell.length_a   1.000
_cell.length_b   1.000
_cell.length_c   1.000
_cell.angle_alpha   90.00
_cell.angle_beta   90.00
_cell.angle_gamma   90.00
#
_symmetry.space_group_name_H-M   'P 1'
#
loop_
_entity.id
_entity.type
_entity.pdbx_description
1 polymer ?
#
loop_
_entity_poly.entity_id
_entity_poly.type
_entity_poly.pdbx_seq_one_letter_code
_entity_poly.pdbx_strand_id
1 'polypeptide(L)'
;MKIVTCDVTNNVVEKTEDLDNLANDLGHILSDSLRHVDGDFNYELSFTALSDLDTRFMLMLDKSMMPQSNTDHFRPVKNAWVKFAAMASAYVYKNVGQSVSKPLRKWLANAASAAILAGLLAEVSESCDSDERTSSHGETSVENISTPDRVVENIQDGAWYYGRWTVDNVASGCEMVDVIDAEMTDACIRVMIAAVVNYFQENRFAPCGLLRDSYASAILRSDLMDRYGLTDERDKIEAMRITGSWVSKLYVFHMATKHRDLEHPIRPINNVGLVRPLKLDIKQCFEDLTARFIRTRIAHQIASRMVRSVCIVFFEDLNELIELRKLYRQISSDPFYYHTDCEYLTNSSRPSVSDKMSSIFGRLVTYLSVFEPNSELFDYPQLKMNGRTREQHYVDYSENWKKILETIYTDLCVSKQIVDGIRRNEKLLRECWNEYGIESNISDFIFRYSLNR
;
A
#
# COMPACT_ATOMS: atom_id res chain seq x y z
N MET A 1 42.30 31.09 51.38
CA MET A 1 41.87 29.68 51.19
C MET A 1 40.57 29.52 51.98
N LYS A 2 39.36 29.39 51.46
CA LYS A 2 38.80 29.20 50.11
C LYS A 2 37.78 30.32 49.82
N ILE A 3 37.76 30.78 48.58
CA ILE A 3 36.61 31.48 47.98
C ILE A 3 35.56 30.39 47.71
N VAL A 4 34.31 30.61 48.12
CA VAL A 4 33.16 29.90 47.56
C VAL A 4 32.20 30.97 47.08
N THR A 5 32.33 31.26 45.79
CA THR A 5 31.36 31.98 44.98
C THR A 5 30.09 31.14 44.87
N CYS A 6 28.95 31.74 45.19
CA CYS A 6 27.65 31.23 44.77
C CYS A 6 27.48 31.56 43.29
N ASP A 7 27.81 30.61 42.42
CA ASP A 7 27.40 30.67 41.02
C ASP A 7 25.96 30.16 40.91
N VAL A 8 25.09 31.10 40.55
CA VAL A 8 23.78 30.85 39.97
C VAL A 8 24.02 30.39 38.53
N THR A 9 23.81 29.11 38.26
CA THR A 9 23.57 28.64 36.90
C THR A 9 22.27 27.86 36.86
N ASN A 10 21.24 28.59 36.40
CA ASN A 10 20.05 28.03 35.78
C ASN A 10 20.50 27.15 34.61
N ASN A 11 20.65 25.84 34.83
CA ASN A 11 20.65 24.89 33.72
C ASN A 11 19.18 24.58 33.41
N VAL A 12 18.60 25.46 32.60
CA VAL A 12 17.49 25.08 31.72
C VAL A 12 18.05 23.95 30.87
N VAL A 13 17.62 22.73 31.17
CA VAL A 13 17.82 21.59 30.26
C VAL A 13 17.02 21.93 29.01
N GLU A 14 17.71 22.39 27.97
CA GLU A 14 17.16 22.47 26.62
C GLU A 14 16.67 21.08 26.26
N LYS A 15 15.35 20.89 26.33
CA LYS A 15 14.67 19.84 25.57
C LYS A 15 14.74 20.26 24.12
N THR A 16 15.83 19.93 23.45
CA THR A 16 15.83 19.78 22.00
C THR A 16 15.09 18.46 21.69
N GLU A 17 13.78 18.46 21.87
CA GLU A 17 12.94 17.68 20.97
C GLU A 17 13.31 18.15 19.57
N ASP A 18 13.79 17.22 18.75
CA ASP A 18 14.30 17.49 17.41
C ASP A 18 13.26 18.33 16.67
N LEU A 19 13.65 19.53 16.24
CA LEU A 19 12.71 20.51 15.66
C LEU A 19 11.98 19.91 14.45
N ASP A 20 12.66 18.98 13.77
CA ASP A 20 12.13 18.19 12.66
C ASP A 20 11.03 17.22 13.11
N ASN A 21 11.17 16.56 14.27
CA ASN A 21 10.13 15.69 14.82
C ASN A 21 8.89 16.50 15.23
N LEU A 22 9.08 17.65 15.89
CA LEU A 22 7.98 18.55 16.25
C LEU A 22 7.29 19.12 14.99
N ALA A 23 8.06 19.50 13.96
CA ALA A 23 7.51 19.97 12.69
C ALA A 23 6.73 18.87 11.97
N ASN A 24 7.21 17.63 11.99
CA ASN A 24 6.51 16.47 11.45
C ASN A 24 5.20 16.23 12.21
N ASP A 25 5.23 16.20 13.54
CA ASP A 25 4.04 15.99 14.38
C ASP A 25 2.98 17.07 14.17
N LEU A 26 3.39 18.35 14.15
CA LEU A 26 2.48 19.47 13.87
C LEU A 26 1.95 19.42 12.43
N GLY A 27 2.79 19.01 11.48
CA GLY A 27 2.40 18.75 10.09
C GLY A 27 1.34 17.65 9.98
N HIS A 28 1.50 16.56 10.74
CA HIS A 28 0.52 15.48 10.84
C HIS A 28 -0.81 15.96 11.41
N ILE A 29 -0.79 16.67 12.54
CA ILE A 29 -1.99 17.22 13.20
C ILE A 29 -2.74 18.18 12.27
N LEU A 30 -2.02 19.07 11.60
CA LEU A 30 -2.61 20.02 10.66
C LEU A 30 -3.16 19.31 9.42
N SER A 31 -2.42 18.34 8.86
CA SER A 31 -2.88 17.54 7.72
C SER A 31 -4.17 16.78 8.06
N ASP A 32 -4.24 16.11 9.22
CA ASP A 32 -5.44 15.40 9.66
C ASP A 32 -6.63 16.36 9.86
N SER A 33 -6.39 17.55 10.40
CA SER A 33 -7.42 18.59 10.53
C SER A 33 -7.88 19.12 9.16
N LEU A 34 -6.95 19.32 8.23
CA LEU A 34 -7.23 19.82 6.87
C LEU A 34 -7.92 18.77 6.00
N ARG A 35 -7.71 17.47 6.21
CA ARG A 35 -8.47 16.40 5.51
C ARG A 35 -9.98 16.53 5.70
N HIS A 36 -10.43 17.08 6.82
CA HIS A 36 -11.84 17.35 7.09
C HIS A 36 -12.38 18.63 6.46
N VAL A 37 -11.51 19.47 5.88
CA VAL A 37 -11.85 20.76 5.26
C VAL A 37 -11.60 20.78 3.75
N ASP A 38 -10.56 20.08 3.29
CA ASP A 38 -10.24 19.92 1.87
C ASP A 38 -9.59 18.55 1.58
N GLY A 39 -10.31 17.70 0.85
CA GLY A 39 -9.86 16.39 0.39
C GLY A 39 -8.68 16.39 -0.59
N ASP A 40 -8.18 17.54 -1.05
CA ASP A 40 -6.92 17.63 -1.79
C ASP A 40 -5.69 17.45 -0.88
N PHE A 41 -5.85 17.58 0.44
CA PHE A 41 -4.83 17.25 1.45
C PHE A 41 -4.79 15.74 1.81
N ASN A 42 -5.47 14.90 1.02
CA ASN A 42 -5.36 13.44 1.13
C ASN A 42 -4.04 12.87 0.59
N TYR A 43 -3.05 13.71 0.21
CA TYR A 43 -1.85 13.25 -0.48
C TYR A 43 -0.51 13.56 0.18
N GLU A 44 0.34 12.54 0.13
CA GLU A 44 1.75 12.46 0.54
C GLU A 44 2.05 12.93 1.97
N LEU A 45 1.54 12.19 2.95
CA LEU A 45 2.41 11.86 4.08
C LEU A 45 3.14 10.57 3.73
N SER A 46 4.23 10.73 2.97
CA SER A 46 5.34 9.79 2.98
C SER A 46 5.98 9.86 4.37
N PHE A 47 5.42 9.12 5.31
CA PHE A 47 6.20 8.64 6.43
C PHE A 47 6.25 7.13 6.28
N THR A 48 7.44 6.65 5.95
CA THR A 48 7.86 5.27 6.15
C THR A 48 7.31 4.81 7.50
N ALA A 49 6.26 3.97 7.45
CA ALA A 49 5.57 3.41 8.62
C ALA A 49 6.44 2.36 9.35
N LEU A 50 7.69 2.71 9.59
CA LEU A 50 8.67 1.99 10.40
C LEU A 50 8.93 2.70 11.74
N SER A 51 8.70 4.01 11.85
CA SER A 51 9.07 4.80 13.03
C SER A 51 8.10 4.74 14.22
N ASP A 52 6.84 4.31 14.03
CA ASP A 52 5.78 4.49 15.05
C ASP A 52 5.36 3.20 15.77
N LEU A 53 5.96 2.05 15.43
CA LEU A 53 5.64 0.82 16.13
C LEU A 53 6.45 0.75 17.42
N ASP A 54 5.76 0.77 18.57
CA ASP A 54 6.40 0.49 19.86
C ASP A 54 7.20 -0.81 19.76
N THR A 55 8.46 -0.79 20.22
CA THR A 55 9.37 -1.94 20.25
C THR A 55 8.73 -3.23 20.78
N ARG A 56 7.74 -3.13 21.68
CA ARG A 56 6.97 -4.26 22.21
C ARG A 56 6.19 -5.02 21.13
N PHE A 57 5.84 -4.36 20.04
CA PHE A 57 5.12 -4.93 18.91
C PHE A 57 6.04 -5.29 17.75
N MET A 58 7.34 -5.03 17.83
CA MET A 58 8.30 -5.54 16.83
C MET A 58 8.55 -7.03 17.04
N LEU A 59 8.73 -7.78 15.94
CA LEU A 59 9.04 -9.20 16.02
C LEU A 59 10.52 -9.41 16.33
N MET A 60 10.84 -10.04 17.47
CA MET A 60 12.22 -10.39 17.81
C MET A 60 12.57 -11.82 17.39
N LEU A 61 13.65 -11.96 16.65
CA LEU A 61 14.23 -13.24 16.24
C LEU A 61 15.57 -13.49 16.95
N ASP A 62 15.86 -14.74 17.32
CA ASP A 62 17.17 -15.10 17.87
C ASP A 62 18.07 -15.72 16.78
N LYS A 63 19.05 -14.94 16.31
CA LYS A 63 19.96 -15.38 15.25
C LYS A 63 20.74 -16.64 15.61
N SER A 64 21.01 -16.87 16.91
CA SER A 64 21.76 -18.05 17.37
C SER A 64 20.93 -19.34 17.33
N MET A 65 19.59 -19.22 17.38
CA MET A 65 18.67 -20.34 17.29
C MET A 65 18.07 -20.51 15.89
N MET A 66 18.35 -19.58 14.98
CA MET A 66 17.81 -19.61 13.63
C MET A 66 18.36 -20.81 12.84
N PRO A 67 17.49 -21.67 12.29
CA PRO A 67 17.92 -22.78 11.45
C PRO A 67 18.64 -22.25 10.19
N GLN A 68 19.60 -23.02 9.67
CA GLN A 68 20.20 -22.70 8.38
C GLN A 68 19.12 -22.72 7.28
N SER A 69 19.08 -21.66 6.48
CA SER A 69 18.28 -21.58 5.26
C SER A 69 18.80 -22.60 4.26
N ASN A 70 18.00 -23.62 3.91
CA ASN A 70 18.37 -24.48 2.79
C ASN A 70 17.16 -25.02 2.02
N THR A 71 17.37 -25.13 0.71
CA THR A 71 16.41 -25.31 -0.39
C THR A 71 15.70 -26.68 -0.45
N ASP A 72 16.01 -27.60 0.47
CA ASP A 72 15.61 -29.00 0.35
C ASP A 72 14.54 -29.45 1.37
N HIS A 73 13.61 -30.28 0.88
CA HIS A 73 12.42 -30.77 1.60
C HIS A 73 12.69 -31.84 2.68
N PHE A 74 13.81 -31.76 3.41
CA PHE A 74 14.13 -32.74 4.44
C PHE A 74 13.36 -32.49 5.76
N ARG A 75 12.74 -33.56 6.29
CA ARG A 75 11.96 -33.56 7.54
C ARG A 75 12.66 -32.91 8.76
N PRO A 76 13.99 -33.07 8.97
CA PRO A 76 14.70 -32.42 10.08
C PRO A 76 14.70 -30.89 10.01
N VAL A 77 14.80 -30.31 8.81
CA VAL A 77 14.83 -28.85 8.60
C VAL A 77 13.46 -28.24 8.94
N LYS A 78 12.37 -28.89 8.53
CA LYS A 78 11.01 -28.47 8.89
C LYS A 78 10.79 -28.45 10.40
N ASN A 79 11.28 -29.47 11.11
CA ASN A 79 11.15 -29.54 12.56
C ASN A 79 11.96 -28.43 13.27
N ALA A 80 13.13 -28.06 12.75
CA ALA A 80 13.92 -26.96 13.29
C ALA A 80 13.19 -25.62 13.14
N TRP A 81 12.62 -25.34 11.96
CA TRP A 81 11.81 -24.13 11.74
C TRP A 81 10.55 -24.08 12.58
N VAL A 82 9.88 -25.22 12.82
CA VAL A 82 8.73 -25.29 13.74
C VAL A 82 9.13 -24.93 15.17
N LYS A 83 10.27 -25.42 15.65
CA LYS A 83 10.79 -25.06 16.98
C LYS A 83 11.10 -23.56 17.07
N PHE A 84 11.76 -23.01 16.05
CA PHE A 84 12.08 -21.59 15.97
C PHE A 84 10.82 -20.71 15.97
N ALA A 85 9.83 -21.08 15.15
CA ALA A 85 8.53 -20.40 15.10
C ALA A 85 7.77 -20.45 16.43
N ALA A 86 7.79 -21.59 17.12
CA ALA A 86 7.18 -21.73 18.44
C ALA A 86 7.85 -20.84 19.50
N MET A 87 9.18 -20.72 19.46
CA MET A 87 9.94 -19.83 20.34
C MET A 87 9.60 -18.36 20.10
N ALA A 88 9.52 -17.93 18.83
CA ALA A 88 9.08 -16.57 18.49
C ALA A 88 7.66 -16.29 18.99
N SER A 89 6.75 -17.26 18.86
CA SER A 89 5.37 -17.15 19.36
C SER A 89 5.33 -17.00 20.88
N ALA A 90 6.13 -17.79 21.60
CA ALA A 90 6.21 -17.75 23.06
C ALA A 90 6.81 -16.43 23.57
N TYR A 91 7.79 -15.88 22.85
CA TYR A 91 8.34 -14.56 23.12
C TYR A 91 7.27 -13.47 22.94
N VAL A 92 6.59 -13.45 21.78
CA VAL A 92 5.55 -12.45 21.48
C VAL A 92 4.42 -12.52 22.50
N TYR A 93 3.93 -13.72 22.83
CA TYR A 93 2.86 -13.90 23.81
C TYR A 93 3.23 -13.33 25.19
N LYS A 94 4.49 -13.47 25.61
CA LYS A 94 4.95 -12.98 26.92
C LYS A 94 5.20 -11.48 26.95
N ASN A 95 5.84 -10.92 25.91
CA ASN A 95 6.35 -9.55 25.95
C ASN A 95 5.34 -8.48 25.50
N VAL A 96 4.35 -8.84 24.67
CA VAL A 96 3.25 -7.91 24.37
C VAL A 96 2.40 -7.61 25.63
N GLY A 97 2.48 -8.48 26.65
CA GLY A 97 2.00 -8.21 28.01
C GLY A 97 0.47 -8.21 28.16
N GLN A 98 -0.02 -7.53 29.21
CA GLN A 98 -1.47 -7.35 29.47
C GLN A 98 -2.02 -6.05 28.87
N SER A 99 -1.19 -5.27 28.16
CA SER A 99 -1.61 -3.99 27.54
C SER A 99 -2.48 -4.16 26.31
N VAL A 100 -2.61 -5.39 25.79
CA VAL A 100 -3.54 -5.74 24.73
C VAL A 100 -4.55 -6.78 25.20
N SER A 101 -5.65 -6.91 24.48
CA SER A 101 -6.65 -7.92 24.77
C SER A 101 -6.08 -9.34 24.68
N LYS A 102 -6.63 -10.27 25.46
CA LYS A 102 -6.22 -11.68 25.42
C LYS A 102 -6.36 -12.29 24.02
N PRO A 103 -7.44 -12.04 23.25
CA PRO A 103 -7.53 -12.48 21.86
C PRO A 103 -6.42 -11.91 20.98
N LEU A 104 -6.19 -10.59 21.01
CA LEU A 104 -5.13 -9.95 20.20
C LEU A 104 -3.75 -10.53 20.52
N ARG A 105 -3.45 -10.76 21.80
CA ARG A 105 -2.19 -11.41 22.22
C ARG A 105 -2.02 -12.81 21.66
N LYS A 106 -3.08 -13.62 21.66
CA LYS A 106 -3.07 -14.96 21.03
C LYS A 106 -2.87 -14.85 19.52
N TRP A 107 -3.50 -13.89 18.87
CA TRP A 107 -3.33 -13.64 17.44
C TRP A 107 -1.90 -13.27 17.09
N LEU A 108 -1.29 -12.32 17.80
CA LEU A 108 0.09 -11.91 17.56
C LEU A 108 1.08 -13.07 17.75
N ALA A 109 0.85 -13.93 18.74
CA ALA A 109 1.68 -15.13 18.95
C ALA A 109 1.59 -16.09 17.74
N ASN A 110 0.39 -16.40 17.26
CA ASN A 110 0.22 -17.26 16.08
C ASN A 110 0.75 -16.60 14.81
N ALA A 111 0.56 -15.30 14.66
CA ALA A 111 1.11 -14.51 13.57
C ALA A 111 2.65 -14.59 13.50
N ALA A 112 3.34 -14.56 14.65
CA ALA A 112 4.79 -14.71 14.68
C ALA A 112 5.23 -16.07 14.09
N SER A 113 4.54 -17.16 14.46
CA SER A 113 4.79 -18.46 13.84
C SER A 113 4.47 -18.47 12.35
N ALA A 114 3.38 -17.84 11.95
CA ALA A 114 2.91 -17.82 10.58
C ALA A 114 3.89 -17.09 9.65
N ALA A 115 4.39 -15.93 10.06
CA ALA A 115 5.38 -15.16 9.32
C ALA A 115 6.65 -15.98 9.03
N ILE A 116 7.15 -16.70 10.03
CA ILE A 116 8.32 -17.58 9.91
C ILE A 116 8.01 -18.82 9.07
N LEU A 117 6.90 -19.50 9.34
CA LEU A 117 6.56 -20.78 8.69
C LEU A 117 6.08 -20.64 7.26
N ALA A 118 5.69 -19.44 6.85
CA ALA A 118 5.39 -19.09 5.46
C ALA A 118 6.57 -18.39 4.75
N GLY A 119 7.66 -18.07 5.47
CA GLY A 119 8.81 -17.39 4.89
C GLY A 119 8.46 -15.99 4.40
N LEU A 120 7.66 -15.27 5.18
CA LEU A 120 7.21 -13.90 4.88
C LEU A 120 8.17 -12.83 5.39
N LEU A 121 9.25 -13.22 6.05
CA LEU A 121 10.29 -12.31 6.51
C LEU A 121 11.44 -12.34 5.51
N ALA A 122 12.07 -11.20 5.27
CA ALA A 122 13.20 -11.17 4.37
C ALA A 122 14.21 -10.09 4.76
N GLU A 123 15.43 -10.34 4.33
CA GLU A 123 16.55 -9.43 4.46
C GLU A 123 16.95 -8.89 3.09
N VAL A 124 17.44 -7.66 3.09
CA VAL A 124 17.92 -6.96 1.92
C VAL A 124 19.44 -6.82 2.05
N SER A 125 20.17 -7.30 1.05
CA SER A 125 21.61 -7.02 0.95
C SER A 125 21.81 -5.55 0.55
N GLU A 126 22.64 -4.80 1.28
CA GLU A 126 23.15 -3.54 0.76
C GLU A 126 24.19 -3.82 -0.34
N SER A 127 23.97 -3.29 -1.55
CA SER A 127 25.04 -3.15 -2.53
C SER A 127 25.90 -1.95 -2.11
N CYS A 128 27.22 -2.15 -2.01
CA CYS A 128 28.17 -1.05 -1.92
C CYS A 128 28.21 -0.30 -3.26
N ASP A 129 27.23 0.56 -3.53
CA ASP A 129 27.33 1.53 -4.63
C ASP A 129 27.83 2.87 -4.08
N SER A 130 29.12 2.92 -3.76
CA SER A 130 29.84 4.17 -3.64
C SER A 130 31.33 4.01 -3.97
N ASP A 131 31.64 3.65 -5.21
CA ASP A 131 32.90 3.96 -5.89
C ASP A 131 32.48 4.07 -7.38
N GLU A 132 32.35 5.25 -7.98
CA GLU A 132 33.46 6.04 -8.49
C GLU A 132 33.13 7.54 -8.42
N ARG A 133 33.63 8.24 -7.38
CA ARG A 133 34.06 9.63 -7.57
C ARG A 133 35.51 9.59 -8.01
N THR A 134 35.70 9.71 -9.31
CA THR A 134 36.96 10.11 -9.92
C THR A 134 37.49 11.37 -9.23
N SER A 135 38.47 11.21 -8.35
CA SER A 135 39.42 12.29 -8.05
C SER A 135 40.83 11.78 -8.27
N SER A 136 41.39 12.24 -9.38
CA SER A 136 42.75 12.05 -9.83
C SER A 136 43.81 12.52 -8.82
N HIS A 137 44.88 11.73 -8.73
CA HIS A 137 46.27 12.06 -8.40
C HIS A 137 46.64 12.55 -6.99
N GLY A 138 47.52 11.76 -6.37
CA GLY A 138 48.47 12.19 -5.34
C GLY A 138 48.97 11.04 -4.48
N GLU A 139 50.10 10.42 -4.86
CA GLU A 139 50.79 9.39 -4.08
C GLU A 139 51.12 9.87 -2.66
N THR A 140 50.92 9.02 -1.64
CA THR A 140 51.97 8.66 -0.68
C THR A 140 51.54 7.48 0.20
N SER A 141 52.49 6.58 0.38
CA SER A 141 52.45 5.33 1.13
C SER A 141 52.16 5.51 2.62
N VAL A 142 51.13 4.83 3.14
CA VAL A 142 51.05 4.44 4.56
C VAL A 142 50.39 3.06 4.66
N GLU A 143 51.18 2.12 5.21
CA GLU A 143 50.87 0.84 5.84
C GLU A 143 49.51 0.16 5.58
N ASN A 144 49.60 -1.06 5.02
CA ASN A 144 48.54 -2.06 5.00
C ASN A 144 48.09 -2.42 6.43
N ILE A 145 47.16 -1.65 6.97
CA ILE A 145 46.23 -2.17 7.97
C ILE A 145 45.19 -2.92 7.15
N SER A 146 45.18 -4.25 7.26
CA SER A 146 44.09 -5.09 6.77
C SER A 146 42.81 -4.60 7.45
N THR A 147 42.08 -3.72 6.76
CA THR A 147 40.70 -3.41 7.12
C THR A 147 39.94 -4.73 7.09
N PRO A 148 39.25 -5.12 8.17
CA PRO A 148 38.42 -6.30 8.14
C PRO A 148 37.44 -6.16 6.97
N ASP A 149 37.24 -7.24 6.22
CA ASP A 149 36.21 -7.31 5.17
C ASP A 149 34.95 -6.66 5.73
N ARG A 150 34.47 -5.58 5.10
CA ARG A 150 33.21 -4.94 5.47
C ARG A 150 32.13 -5.98 5.24
N VAL A 151 31.74 -6.66 6.31
CA VAL A 151 30.61 -7.57 6.31
C VAL A 151 29.40 -6.74 5.92
N VAL A 152 28.83 -7.01 4.75
CA VAL A 152 27.55 -6.44 4.34
C VAL A 152 26.53 -6.85 5.41
N GLU A 153 26.09 -5.91 6.23
CA GLU A 153 25.02 -6.17 7.19
C GLU A 153 23.70 -6.17 6.41
N ASN A 154 23.06 -7.34 6.36
CA ASN A 154 21.73 -7.48 5.82
C ASN A 154 20.74 -6.64 6.63
N ILE A 155 19.96 -5.80 5.95
CA ILE A 155 18.92 -4.97 6.56
C ILE A 155 17.59 -5.73 6.54
N GLN A 156 16.85 -5.69 7.64
CA GLN A 156 15.53 -6.30 7.73
C GLN A 156 14.51 -5.56 6.83
N ASP A 157 13.77 -6.29 6.00
CA ASP A 157 12.53 -5.77 5.39
C ASP A 157 11.35 -6.11 6.31
N GLY A 158 10.89 -5.09 7.04
CA GLY A 158 9.81 -5.18 8.01
C GLY A 158 10.21 -4.77 9.43
N ALA A 159 9.23 -4.63 10.31
CA ALA A 159 9.38 -4.23 11.71
C ALA A 159 9.77 -5.42 12.59
N TRP A 160 10.99 -5.92 12.41
CA TRP A 160 11.54 -7.02 13.17
C TRP A 160 13.06 -6.84 13.39
N TYR A 161 13.61 -7.49 14.42
CA TYR A 161 15.01 -7.32 14.81
C TYR A 161 15.61 -8.59 15.40
N TYR A 162 16.95 -8.64 15.45
CA TYR A 162 17.67 -9.73 16.12
C TYR A 162 17.92 -9.42 17.59
N GLY A 163 17.64 -10.41 18.45
CA GLY A 163 17.90 -10.35 19.89
C GLY A 163 18.22 -11.72 20.47
N ARG A 164 18.04 -11.89 21.78
CA ARG A 164 18.26 -13.16 22.48
C ARG A 164 17.04 -13.62 23.25
N TRP A 165 16.60 -14.84 22.97
CA TRP A 165 15.57 -15.49 23.77
C TRP A 165 16.18 -16.04 25.06
N THR A 166 15.49 -15.81 26.17
CA THR A 166 15.86 -16.31 27.50
C THR A 166 14.66 -16.95 28.15
N VAL A 167 14.88 -17.83 29.13
CA VAL A 167 13.80 -18.44 29.91
C VAL A 167 12.90 -17.37 30.56
N ASP A 168 13.46 -16.22 30.90
CA ASP A 168 12.74 -15.11 31.52
C ASP A 168 11.87 -14.34 30.53
N ASN A 169 12.21 -14.30 29.25
CA ASN A 169 11.46 -13.54 28.24
C ASN A 169 10.61 -14.41 27.28
N VAL A 170 10.63 -15.74 27.40
CA VAL A 170 9.71 -16.63 26.66
C VAL A 170 8.66 -17.25 27.58
N ALA A 171 7.44 -17.44 27.06
CA ALA A 171 6.39 -18.18 27.75
C ALA A 171 6.75 -19.66 27.85
N SER A 172 6.33 -20.31 28.94
CA SER A 172 6.50 -21.74 29.13
C SER A 172 5.61 -22.55 28.19
N GLY A 173 5.97 -23.83 27.97
CA GLY A 173 5.13 -24.72 27.17
C GLY A 173 3.69 -24.83 27.68
N CYS A 174 3.50 -24.85 29.00
CA CYS A 174 2.17 -24.90 29.64
C CYS A 174 1.32 -23.66 29.33
N GLU A 175 1.94 -22.47 29.26
CA GLU A 175 1.23 -21.22 28.92
C GLU A 175 0.81 -21.17 27.45
N MET A 176 1.51 -21.91 26.57
CA MET A 176 1.31 -21.87 25.13
C MET A 176 0.36 -22.95 24.60
N VAL A 177 -0.04 -23.94 25.41
CA VAL A 177 -0.91 -25.07 25.00
C VAL A 177 -2.22 -24.58 24.38
N ASP A 178 -2.87 -23.59 25.00
CA ASP A 178 -4.15 -23.03 24.53
C ASP A 178 -3.96 -21.76 23.68
N VAL A 179 -2.72 -21.46 23.29
CA VAL A 179 -2.37 -20.26 22.51
C VAL A 179 -2.07 -20.64 21.07
N ILE A 180 -1.22 -21.64 20.84
CA ILE A 180 -0.80 -22.03 19.50
C ILE A 180 -1.93 -22.83 18.82
N ASP A 181 -2.38 -22.31 17.69
CA ASP A 181 -3.45 -22.89 16.89
C ASP A 181 -2.99 -23.01 15.43
N ALA A 182 -2.90 -24.25 14.95
CA ALA A 182 -2.45 -24.53 13.59
C ALA A 182 -3.45 -24.04 12.53
N GLU A 183 -4.75 -24.02 12.83
CA GLU A 183 -5.79 -23.53 11.90
C GLU A 183 -5.73 -22.01 11.76
N MET A 184 -5.39 -21.32 12.85
CA MET A 184 -5.20 -19.87 12.90
C MET A 184 -4.04 -19.38 12.02
N THR A 185 -3.07 -20.23 11.73
CA THR A 185 -1.89 -19.87 10.93
C THR A 185 -2.27 -19.40 9.51
N ASP A 186 -3.22 -20.07 8.83
CA ASP A 186 -3.67 -19.66 7.48
C ASP A 186 -4.40 -18.31 7.52
N ALA A 187 -5.18 -18.08 8.59
CA ALA A 187 -5.86 -16.81 8.82
C ALA A 187 -4.86 -15.65 9.02
N CYS A 188 -3.82 -15.87 9.83
CA CYS A 188 -2.75 -14.88 10.02
C CYS A 188 -2.05 -14.54 8.71
N ILE A 189 -1.71 -15.53 7.89
CA ILE A 189 -1.08 -15.32 6.58
C ILE A 189 -1.97 -14.45 5.69
N ARG A 190 -3.27 -14.74 5.60
CA ARG A 190 -4.21 -13.95 4.79
C ARG A 190 -4.26 -12.49 5.24
N VAL A 191 -4.31 -12.25 6.55
CA VAL A 191 -4.35 -10.90 7.13
C VAL A 191 -3.04 -10.15 6.86
N MET A 192 -1.88 -10.81 7.01
CA MET A 192 -0.58 -10.20 6.69
C MET A 192 -0.46 -9.81 5.22
N ILE A 193 -0.85 -10.71 4.31
CA ILE A 193 -0.83 -10.42 2.87
C ILE A 193 -1.81 -9.29 2.55
N ALA A 194 -3.00 -9.31 3.15
CA ALA A 194 -3.97 -8.23 2.97
C ALA A 194 -3.42 -6.88 3.44
N ALA A 195 -2.67 -6.85 4.54
CA ALA A 195 -2.01 -5.65 5.03
C ALA A 195 -0.98 -5.10 4.03
N VAL A 196 -0.17 -5.95 3.42
CA VAL A 196 0.81 -5.53 2.39
C VAL A 196 0.11 -5.07 1.11
N VAL A 197 -1.00 -5.71 0.72
CA VAL A 197 -1.86 -5.23 -0.37
C VAL A 197 -2.43 -3.84 -0.04
N ASN A 198 -2.89 -3.63 1.20
CA ASN A 198 -3.39 -2.32 1.61
C ASN A 198 -2.27 -1.28 1.62
N TYR A 199 -1.04 -1.66 1.96
CA TYR A 199 0.10 -0.77 1.86
C TYR A 199 0.35 -0.36 0.40
N PHE A 200 0.23 -1.28 -0.55
CA PHE A 200 0.30 -0.94 -1.97
C PHE A 200 -0.82 0.01 -2.42
N GLN A 201 -2.04 -0.15 -1.91
CA GLN A 201 -3.24 0.59 -2.37
C GLN A 201 -3.51 1.90 -1.61
N GLU A 202 -3.16 1.99 -0.34
CA GLU A 202 -3.44 3.14 0.55
C GLU A 202 -2.18 3.65 1.29
N ASN A 203 -0.99 3.08 1.06
CA ASN A 203 0.25 3.41 1.77
C ASN A 203 0.17 3.18 3.29
N ARG A 204 -0.68 2.24 3.73
CA ARG A 204 -0.91 1.88 5.14
C ARG A 204 -1.13 0.38 5.29
N PHE A 205 -0.70 -0.22 6.40
CA PHE A 205 -0.92 -1.65 6.64
C PHE A 205 -2.34 -2.01 7.08
N ALA A 206 -3.18 -1.03 7.44
CA ALA A 206 -4.58 -1.25 7.74
C ALA A 206 -5.45 -0.23 6.99
N PRO A 207 -6.63 -0.64 6.49
CA PRO A 207 -7.55 0.26 5.79
C PRO A 207 -7.94 1.48 6.61
N CYS A 208 -7.96 2.66 5.99
CA CYS A 208 -8.47 3.89 6.61
C CYS A 208 -9.93 4.19 6.25
N GLY A 209 -10.59 3.28 5.52
CA GLY A 209 -11.96 3.42 5.05
C GLY A 209 -12.08 4.14 3.69
N LEU A 210 -10.95 4.48 3.07
CA LEU A 210 -10.90 5.06 1.72
C LEU A 210 -11.35 4.04 0.67
N LEU A 211 -10.81 2.82 0.72
CA LEU A 211 -11.16 1.73 -0.19
C LEU A 211 -12.01 0.68 0.53
N ARG A 212 -13.32 0.93 0.64
CA ARG A 212 -14.24 0.01 1.35
C ARG A 212 -14.33 -1.37 0.70
N ASP A 213 -14.13 -1.43 -0.60
CA ASP A 213 -14.11 -2.64 -1.42
C ASP A 213 -12.73 -3.29 -1.53
N SER A 214 -11.70 -2.76 -0.86
CA SER A 214 -10.36 -3.36 -0.89
C SER A 214 -10.34 -4.75 -0.27
N TYR A 215 -9.35 -5.56 -0.69
CA TYR A 215 -9.13 -6.89 -0.14
C TYR A 215 -8.92 -6.85 1.38
N ALA A 216 -8.18 -5.87 1.89
CA ALA A 216 -7.98 -5.70 3.32
C ALA A 216 -9.26 -5.31 4.07
N SER A 217 -10.06 -4.39 3.52
CA SER A 217 -11.38 -4.04 4.06
C SER A 217 -12.34 -5.24 4.07
N ALA A 218 -12.27 -6.10 3.05
CA ALA A 218 -13.06 -7.33 3.00
C ALA A 218 -12.63 -8.34 4.07
N ILE A 219 -11.32 -8.48 4.33
CA ILE A 219 -10.80 -9.36 5.38
C ILE A 219 -11.23 -8.88 6.77
N LEU A 220 -11.13 -7.58 7.08
CA LEU A 220 -11.56 -7.04 8.37
C LEU A 220 -13.06 -7.25 8.64
N ARG A 221 -13.90 -7.09 7.60
CA ARG A 221 -15.36 -7.31 7.68
C ARG A 221 -15.77 -8.78 7.69
N SER A 222 -14.85 -9.70 7.42
CA SER A 222 -15.14 -11.13 7.39
C SER A 222 -15.15 -11.75 8.79
N ASP A 223 -15.73 -12.96 8.89
CA ASP A 223 -15.74 -13.76 10.13
C ASP A 223 -14.38 -14.42 10.45
N LEU A 224 -13.34 -14.15 9.64
CA LEU A 224 -12.06 -14.84 9.72
C LEU A 224 -11.39 -14.65 11.08
N MET A 225 -11.39 -13.41 11.60
CA MET A 225 -10.78 -13.05 12.88
C MET A 225 -11.72 -13.33 14.06
N ASP A 226 -13.03 -13.22 13.83
CA ASP A 226 -14.08 -13.49 14.83
C ASP A 226 -14.04 -14.94 15.31
N ARG A 227 -13.77 -15.89 14.40
CA ARG A 227 -13.63 -17.32 14.72
C ARG A 227 -12.54 -17.62 15.76
N TYR A 228 -11.57 -16.74 15.92
CA TYR A 228 -10.49 -16.86 16.90
C TYR A 228 -10.64 -15.86 18.06
N GLY A 229 -11.81 -15.24 18.20
CA GLY A 229 -12.17 -14.37 19.32
C GLY A 229 -11.75 -12.91 19.18
N LEU A 230 -11.19 -12.48 18.03
CA LEU A 230 -10.95 -11.06 17.74
C LEU A 230 -12.23 -10.43 17.18
N THR A 231 -13.21 -10.19 18.05
CA THR A 231 -14.50 -9.58 17.67
C THR A 231 -14.51 -8.07 17.76
N ASP A 232 -13.57 -7.47 18.49
CA ASP A 232 -13.43 -6.03 18.59
C ASP A 232 -12.77 -5.47 17.33
N GLU A 233 -13.40 -4.49 16.69
CA GLU A 233 -12.92 -3.92 15.43
C GLU A 233 -11.56 -3.20 15.60
N ARG A 234 -11.28 -2.59 16.76
CA ARG A 234 -9.98 -1.95 17.00
C ARG A 234 -8.90 -3.01 17.10
N ASP A 235 -9.16 -4.11 17.81
CA ASP A 235 -8.23 -5.25 17.88
C ASP A 235 -7.97 -5.87 16.50
N LYS A 236 -8.98 -5.96 15.62
CA LYS A 236 -8.79 -6.46 14.25
C LYS A 236 -7.88 -5.55 13.42
N ILE A 237 -8.15 -4.25 13.44
CA ILE A 237 -7.34 -3.23 12.76
C ILE A 237 -5.90 -3.26 13.29
N GLU A 238 -5.73 -3.34 14.60
CA GLU A 238 -4.42 -3.35 15.25
C GLU A 238 -3.64 -4.63 14.97
N ALA A 239 -4.30 -5.80 14.99
CA ALA A 239 -3.71 -7.06 14.56
C ALA A 239 -3.20 -6.98 13.11
N MET A 240 -4.01 -6.45 12.19
CA MET A 240 -3.61 -6.30 10.78
C MET A 240 -2.42 -5.32 10.64
N ARG A 241 -2.48 -4.18 11.33
CA ARG A 241 -1.41 -3.16 11.32
C ARG A 241 -0.08 -3.72 11.82
N ILE A 242 -0.07 -4.34 13.00
CA ILE A 242 1.15 -4.89 13.62
C ILE A 242 1.71 -6.02 12.75
N THR A 243 0.89 -7.02 12.42
CA THR A 243 1.38 -8.21 11.72
C THR A 243 1.76 -7.91 10.27
N GLY A 244 1.07 -6.98 9.62
CA GLY A 244 1.44 -6.45 8.31
C GLY A 244 2.81 -5.77 8.31
N SER A 245 3.13 -5.02 9.37
CA SER A 245 4.42 -4.34 9.49
C SER A 245 5.60 -5.31 9.61
N TRP A 246 5.40 -6.52 10.12
CA TRP A 246 6.46 -7.54 10.23
C TRP A 246 6.87 -8.12 8.88
N VAL A 247 5.93 -8.17 7.92
CA VAL A 247 6.10 -8.90 6.67
C VAL A 247 6.95 -8.11 5.68
N SER A 248 7.83 -8.83 4.98
CA SER A 248 8.60 -8.30 3.88
C SER A 248 7.69 -7.90 2.72
N LYS A 249 7.66 -6.61 2.43
CA LYS A 249 6.93 -6.06 1.28
C LYS A 249 7.56 -6.57 -0.02
N LEU A 250 8.89 -6.59 -0.08
CA LEU A 250 9.64 -7.06 -1.25
C LEU A 250 9.32 -8.53 -1.55
N TYR A 251 9.18 -9.38 -0.53
CA TYR A 251 8.83 -10.79 -0.72
C TYR A 251 7.43 -10.96 -1.31
N VAL A 252 6.42 -10.30 -0.73
CA VAL A 252 5.04 -10.37 -1.21
C VAL A 252 4.93 -9.83 -2.64
N PHE A 253 5.61 -8.72 -2.95
CA PHE A 253 5.61 -8.16 -4.30
C PHE A 253 6.32 -9.08 -5.28
N HIS A 254 7.48 -9.63 -4.93
CA HIS A 254 8.19 -10.62 -5.74
C HIS A 254 7.31 -11.84 -6.05
N MET A 255 6.55 -12.32 -5.06
CA MET A 255 5.59 -13.40 -5.29
C MET A 255 4.48 -13.03 -6.29
N ALA A 256 3.96 -11.80 -6.23
CA ALA A 256 2.89 -11.34 -7.12
C ALA A 256 3.37 -11.11 -8.56
N THR A 257 4.66 -10.85 -8.74
CA THR A 257 5.27 -10.45 -10.00
C THR A 257 6.21 -11.48 -10.61
N LYS A 258 6.40 -12.64 -9.95
CA LYS A 258 7.33 -13.70 -10.38
C LYS A 258 7.26 -14.09 -11.86
N HIS A 259 6.10 -13.89 -12.49
CA HIS A 259 5.83 -14.24 -13.89
C HIS A 259 5.53 -13.02 -14.77
N ARG A 260 5.77 -11.80 -14.28
CA ARG A 260 5.62 -10.56 -15.04
C ARG A 260 7.01 -10.11 -15.51
N ASP A 261 7.12 -9.75 -16.77
CA ASP A 261 8.30 -9.06 -17.30
C ASP A 261 8.19 -7.58 -16.96
N LEU A 262 8.73 -7.19 -15.79
CA LEU A 262 8.79 -5.80 -15.34
C LEU A 262 10.07 -5.13 -15.84
N GLU A 263 9.97 -3.86 -16.25
CA GLU A 263 11.14 -3.06 -16.63
C GLU A 263 12.01 -2.75 -15.40
N HIS A 264 11.38 -2.42 -14.27
CA HIS A 264 12.03 -2.14 -13.00
C HIS A 264 11.74 -3.28 -12.00
N PRO A 265 12.58 -4.33 -11.97
CA PRO A 265 12.34 -5.48 -11.10
C PRO A 265 12.46 -5.11 -9.63
N ILE A 266 11.71 -5.84 -8.79
CA ILE A 266 11.80 -5.74 -7.33
C ILE A 266 13.22 -6.08 -6.87
N ARG A 267 13.72 -5.32 -5.89
CA ARG A 267 15.03 -5.53 -5.27
C ARG A 267 15.17 -6.98 -4.76
N PRO A 268 16.32 -7.63 -4.98
CA PRO A 268 16.54 -8.99 -4.48
C PRO A 268 16.55 -9.04 -2.96
N ILE A 269 16.12 -10.18 -2.43
CA ILE A 269 16.00 -10.44 -1.00
C ILE A 269 16.51 -11.82 -0.61
N ASN A 270 16.93 -11.96 0.64
CA ASN A 270 17.24 -13.21 1.30
C ASN A 270 16.06 -13.59 2.20
N ASN A 271 15.34 -14.67 1.88
CA ASN A 271 14.18 -15.08 2.66
C ASN A 271 14.59 -15.65 4.03
N VAL A 272 13.90 -15.22 5.08
CA VAL A 272 13.98 -15.74 6.45
C VAL A 272 12.73 -16.56 6.75
N GLY A 273 12.89 -17.88 6.83
CA GLY A 273 11.80 -18.78 7.21
C GLY A 273 11.64 -19.98 6.30
N LEU A 274 10.54 -20.69 6.49
CA LEU A 274 10.16 -21.85 5.68
C LEU A 274 9.31 -21.38 4.49
N VAL A 275 9.85 -21.45 3.27
CA VAL A 275 9.09 -21.14 2.05
C VAL A 275 7.94 -22.14 1.88
N ARG A 276 6.69 -21.66 1.99
CA ARG A 276 5.49 -22.45 1.68
C ARG A 276 4.71 -21.81 0.54
N PRO A 277 4.22 -22.59 -0.43
CA PRO A 277 3.29 -22.06 -1.44
C PRO A 277 2.04 -21.50 -0.76
N LEU A 278 1.68 -20.26 -1.10
CA LEU A 278 0.41 -19.67 -0.68
C LEU A 278 -0.73 -20.30 -1.49
N LYS A 279 -1.89 -20.46 -0.86
CA LYS A 279 -3.14 -20.90 -1.52
C LYS A 279 -3.87 -19.75 -2.23
N LEU A 280 -3.42 -18.52 -2.03
CA LEU A 280 -4.05 -17.30 -2.51
C LEU A 280 -3.38 -16.85 -3.82
N ASP A 281 -4.18 -16.56 -4.85
CA ASP A 281 -3.69 -15.86 -6.04
C ASP A 281 -3.58 -14.36 -5.73
N ILE A 282 -2.42 -13.96 -5.23
CA ILE A 282 -2.15 -12.57 -4.87
C ILE A 282 -1.98 -11.66 -6.08
N LYS A 283 -1.80 -12.21 -7.30
CA LYS A 283 -1.46 -11.41 -8.50
C LYS A 283 -2.56 -10.39 -8.81
N GLN A 284 -3.82 -10.78 -8.66
CA GLN A 284 -4.98 -9.93 -8.95
C GLN A 284 -5.06 -8.71 -8.02
N CYS A 285 -4.53 -8.81 -6.80
CA CYS A 285 -4.51 -7.70 -5.85
C CYS A 285 -3.57 -6.55 -6.27
N PHE A 286 -2.67 -6.80 -7.24
CA PHE A 286 -1.66 -5.85 -7.74
C PHE A 286 -1.87 -5.51 -9.22
N GLU A 287 -3.11 -5.57 -9.70
CA GLU A 287 -3.49 -5.13 -11.07
C GLU A 287 -4.04 -3.70 -11.11
N ASP A 288 -4.35 -3.12 -9.95
CA ASP A 288 -4.80 -1.73 -9.81
C ASP A 288 -3.62 -0.78 -9.56
N LEU A 289 -3.89 0.53 -9.57
CA LEU A 289 -2.89 1.57 -9.32
C LEU A 289 -2.44 1.60 -7.86
N THR A 290 -1.21 2.09 -7.65
CA THR A 290 -0.65 2.31 -6.32
C THR A 290 -1.36 3.46 -5.59
N ALA A 291 -1.17 3.50 -4.27
CA ALA A 291 -1.63 4.58 -3.40
C ALA A 291 -1.22 5.98 -3.86
N ARG A 292 -0.13 6.08 -4.64
CA ARG A 292 0.38 7.32 -5.23
C ARG A 292 -0.45 7.81 -6.41
N PHE A 293 -1.40 7.04 -6.94
CA PHE A 293 -2.24 7.45 -8.07
C PHE A 293 -3.76 7.37 -7.85
N ILE A 294 -4.26 7.76 -6.66
CA ILE A 294 -5.68 7.75 -6.32
C ILE A 294 -6.53 8.61 -7.25
N ARG A 295 -6.07 9.80 -7.66
CA ARG A 295 -6.87 10.70 -8.52
C ARG A 295 -6.99 10.09 -9.90
N THR A 296 -5.88 9.61 -10.44
CA THR A 296 -5.85 8.83 -11.70
C THR A 296 -6.76 7.60 -11.61
N ARG A 297 -6.73 6.86 -10.49
CA ARG A 297 -7.59 5.70 -10.26
C ARG A 297 -9.07 6.07 -10.28
N ILE A 298 -9.47 7.08 -9.50
CA ILE A 298 -10.85 7.57 -9.43
C ILE A 298 -11.31 8.06 -10.82
N ALA A 299 -10.51 8.89 -11.47
CA ALA A 299 -10.79 9.40 -12.81
C ALA A 299 -11.02 8.25 -13.80
N HIS A 300 -10.12 7.27 -13.80
CA HIS A 300 -10.22 6.11 -14.69
C HIS A 300 -11.46 5.25 -14.41
N GLN A 301 -11.83 5.07 -13.14
CA GLN A 301 -13.04 4.34 -12.77
C GLN A 301 -14.31 5.03 -13.28
N ILE A 302 -14.41 6.35 -13.14
CA ILE A 302 -15.55 7.13 -13.68
C ILE A 302 -15.53 7.12 -15.21
N ALA A 303 -14.37 7.41 -15.81
CA ALA A 303 -14.19 7.42 -17.26
C ALA A 303 -14.58 6.08 -17.89
N SER A 304 -14.20 4.95 -17.26
CA SER A 304 -14.58 3.62 -17.71
C SER A 304 -16.10 3.42 -17.78
N ARG A 305 -16.88 4.04 -16.89
CA ARG A 305 -18.34 4.01 -16.94
C ARG A 305 -18.86 4.94 -18.04
N MET A 306 -18.37 6.17 -18.08
CA MET A 306 -18.80 7.18 -19.05
C MET A 306 -18.52 6.78 -20.50
N VAL A 307 -17.34 6.20 -20.81
CA VAL A 307 -16.95 5.78 -22.16
C VAL A 307 -17.86 4.67 -22.70
N ARG A 308 -18.48 3.87 -21.81
CA ARG A 308 -19.49 2.85 -22.15
C ARG A 308 -20.92 3.41 -22.24
N SER A 309 -21.12 4.66 -21.85
CA SER A 309 -22.42 5.33 -21.87
C SER A 309 -22.65 6.09 -23.17
N VAL A 310 -23.88 6.56 -23.39
CA VAL A 310 -24.23 7.44 -24.50
C VAL A 310 -23.63 8.85 -24.40
N CYS A 311 -23.23 9.26 -23.19
CA CYS A 311 -22.72 10.59 -22.92
C CYS A 311 -21.36 10.85 -23.59
N ILE A 312 -20.58 9.79 -23.87
CA ILE A 312 -19.25 9.90 -24.49
C ILE A 312 -19.26 10.67 -25.81
N VAL A 313 -20.37 10.60 -26.55
CA VAL A 313 -20.55 11.28 -27.84
C VAL A 313 -20.52 12.80 -27.71
N PHE A 314 -20.90 13.32 -26.54
CA PHE A 314 -20.97 14.74 -26.23
C PHE A 314 -19.76 15.24 -25.43
N PHE A 315 -18.82 14.34 -25.10
CA PHE A 315 -17.64 14.69 -24.33
C PHE A 315 -16.61 15.37 -25.23
N GLU A 316 -16.20 16.59 -24.89
CA GLU A 316 -15.33 17.39 -25.75
C GLU A 316 -13.86 16.93 -25.70
N ASP A 317 -13.39 16.46 -24.54
CA ASP A 317 -11.97 16.18 -24.29
C ASP A 317 -11.63 14.68 -24.44
N LEU A 318 -12.02 14.07 -25.56
CA LEU A 318 -11.76 12.64 -25.82
C LEU A 318 -10.27 12.27 -25.75
N ASN A 319 -9.38 13.19 -26.16
CA ASN A 319 -7.94 13.00 -26.06
C ASN A 319 -7.48 12.82 -24.60
N GLU A 320 -8.05 13.58 -23.67
CA GLU A 320 -7.68 13.48 -22.25
C GLU A 320 -8.13 12.15 -21.63
N LEU A 321 -9.26 11.58 -22.10
CA LEU A 321 -9.65 10.23 -21.72
C LEU A 321 -8.69 9.15 -22.23
N ILE A 322 -8.17 9.34 -23.44
CA ILE A 322 -7.14 8.47 -24.04
C ILE A 322 -5.84 8.57 -23.24
N GLU A 323 -5.36 9.78 -22.96
CA GLU A 323 -4.14 10.00 -22.18
C GLU A 323 -4.28 9.48 -20.74
N LEU A 324 -5.45 9.66 -20.11
CA LEU A 324 -5.76 9.04 -18.81
C LEU A 324 -5.61 7.52 -18.85
N ARG A 325 -6.10 6.87 -19.91
CA ARG A 325 -6.02 5.42 -20.06
C ARG A 325 -4.58 4.94 -20.34
N LYS A 326 -3.82 5.68 -21.14
CA LYS A 326 -2.39 5.42 -21.37
C LYS A 326 -1.60 5.54 -20.08
N LEU A 327 -1.82 6.59 -19.29
CA LEU A 327 -1.20 6.78 -17.99
C LEU A 327 -1.55 5.64 -17.04
N TYR A 328 -2.83 5.26 -16.95
CA TYR A 328 -3.26 4.11 -16.15
C TYR A 328 -2.51 2.84 -16.56
N ARG A 329 -2.44 2.54 -17.87
CA ARG A 329 -1.76 1.36 -18.40
C ARG A 329 -0.27 1.38 -18.06
N GLN A 330 0.40 2.50 -18.31
CA GLN A 330 1.82 2.71 -17.99
C GLN A 330 2.12 2.42 -16.51
N ILE A 331 1.28 2.92 -15.60
CA ILE A 331 1.48 2.68 -14.17
C ILE A 331 1.19 1.22 -13.83
N SER A 332 0.08 0.66 -14.32
CA SER A 332 -0.32 -0.72 -14.01
C SER A 332 0.63 -1.79 -14.58
N SER A 333 1.39 -1.47 -15.64
CA SER A 333 2.39 -2.38 -16.22
C SER A 333 3.64 -2.50 -15.36
N ASP A 334 4.01 -1.44 -14.64
CA ASP A 334 5.16 -1.44 -13.73
C ASP A 334 4.85 -0.70 -12.42
N PRO A 335 3.91 -1.22 -11.60
CA PRO A 335 3.33 -0.43 -10.53
C PRO A 335 4.31 -0.13 -9.40
N PHE A 336 5.34 -0.96 -9.21
CA PHE A 336 6.31 -0.79 -8.13
C PHE A 336 7.27 0.36 -8.39
N TYR A 337 7.62 0.58 -9.66
CA TYR A 337 8.35 1.78 -10.09
C TYR A 337 7.57 3.07 -9.78
N TYR A 338 6.24 3.02 -9.87
CA TYR A 338 5.35 4.15 -9.58
C TYR A 338 4.86 4.20 -8.13
N HIS A 339 5.30 3.30 -7.27
CA HIS A 339 4.97 3.33 -5.85
C HIS A 339 5.66 4.49 -5.13
N THR A 340 5.12 4.95 -3.99
CA THR A 340 5.72 6.01 -3.17
C THR A 340 7.16 5.65 -2.75
N ASP A 341 7.38 4.38 -2.42
CA ASP A 341 8.66 3.84 -1.94
C ASP A 341 9.48 3.20 -3.07
N CYS A 342 9.36 3.66 -4.32
CA CYS A 342 10.00 3.06 -5.50
C CYS A 342 11.53 2.88 -5.36
N GLU A 343 12.24 3.85 -4.81
CA GLU A 343 13.70 3.78 -4.63
C GLU A 343 14.10 2.60 -3.75
N TYR A 344 13.34 2.37 -2.67
CA TYR A 344 13.52 1.20 -1.82
C TYR A 344 13.13 -0.10 -2.54
N LEU A 345 12.01 -0.08 -3.27
CA LEU A 345 11.41 -1.30 -3.85
C LEU A 345 12.15 -1.83 -5.08
N THR A 346 12.70 -0.96 -5.92
CA THR A 346 13.28 -1.32 -7.22
C THR A 346 14.70 -0.80 -7.43
N ASN A 347 15.31 -0.12 -6.44
CA ASN A 347 16.59 0.60 -6.57
C ASN A 347 16.61 1.61 -7.74
N SER A 348 15.43 2.01 -8.23
CA SER A 348 15.30 2.94 -9.35
C SER A 348 14.98 4.34 -8.84
N SER A 349 15.51 5.36 -9.50
CA SER A 349 15.18 6.74 -9.16
C SER A 349 13.69 7.00 -9.34
N ARG A 350 13.13 7.85 -8.47
CA ARG A 350 11.70 8.15 -8.49
C ARG A 350 11.26 8.70 -9.86
N PRO A 351 10.18 8.16 -10.46
CA PRO A 351 9.66 8.70 -11.70
C PRO A 351 9.16 10.13 -11.52
N SER A 352 9.38 10.95 -12.55
CA SER A 352 8.87 12.33 -12.63
C SER A 352 7.35 12.41 -12.78
N VAL A 353 6.72 11.28 -13.13
CA VAL A 353 5.26 11.15 -13.23
C VAL A 353 4.65 11.36 -11.85
N SER A 354 3.64 12.22 -11.77
CA SER A 354 2.92 12.58 -10.56
C SER A 354 1.42 12.47 -10.79
N ASP A 355 0.66 12.24 -9.72
CA ASP A 355 -0.79 12.16 -9.75
C ASP A 355 -1.41 13.56 -9.82
N LYS A 356 -1.20 14.19 -10.97
CA LYS A 356 -1.75 15.50 -11.29
C LYS A 356 -3.26 15.37 -11.47
N MET A 357 -3.98 16.41 -11.07
CA MET A 357 -5.40 16.49 -11.36
C MET A 357 -5.59 16.43 -12.87
N SER A 358 -6.31 15.41 -13.33
CA SER A 358 -6.66 15.29 -14.74
C SER A 358 -7.48 16.51 -15.15
N SER A 359 -7.22 17.06 -16.34
CA SER A 359 -7.95 18.21 -16.91
C SER A 359 -9.42 17.92 -17.22
N ILE A 360 -9.89 16.71 -16.90
CA ILE A 360 -11.27 16.25 -17.08
C ILE A 360 -11.94 15.81 -15.77
N PHE A 361 -11.29 16.01 -14.62
CA PHE A 361 -11.78 15.49 -13.35
C PHE A 361 -13.15 16.07 -12.95
N GLY A 362 -13.34 17.39 -12.99
CA GLY A 362 -14.61 18.05 -12.71
C GLY A 362 -15.74 17.60 -13.65
N ARG A 363 -15.45 17.41 -14.94
CA ARG A 363 -16.44 16.89 -15.89
C ARG A 363 -16.82 15.43 -15.61
N LEU A 364 -15.86 14.60 -15.19
CA LEU A 364 -16.11 13.23 -14.76
C LEU A 364 -16.97 13.18 -13.48
N VAL A 365 -16.66 14.01 -12.47
CA VAL A 365 -17.48 14.11 -11.26
C VAL A 365 -18.92 14.54 -11.61
N THR A 366 -19.08 15.46 -12.56
CA THR A 366 -20.40 15.91 -13.05
C THR A 366 -21.17 14.77 -13.72
N TYR A 367 -20.52 13.93 -14.55
CA TYR A 367 -21.15 12.75 -15.12
C TYR A 367 -21.65 11.80 -14.03
N LEU A 368 -20.78 11.51 -13.04
CA LEU A 368 -21.11 10.59 -11.96
C LEU A 368 -22.27 11.13 -11.10
N SER A 369 -22.32 12.43 -10.81
CA SER A 369 -23.36 13.02 -9.96
C SER A 369 -24.74 13.01 -10.60
N VAL A 370 -24.82 13.07 -11.93
CA VAL A 370 -26.09 13.00 -12.67
C VAL A 370 -26.55 11.56 -12.88
N PHE A 371 -25.68 10.68 -13.38
CA PHE A 371 -26.09 9.34 -13.82
C PHE A 371 -26.02 8.29 -12.71
N GLU A 372 -25.14 8.47 -11.72
CA GLU A 372 -24.89 7.50 -10.66
C GLU A 372 -24.76 8.20 -9.29
N PRO A 373 -25.78 8.98 -8.85
CA PRO A 373 -25.70 9.79 -7.62
C PRO A 373 -25.49 8.98 -6.33
N ASN A 374 -25.78 7.68 -6.37
CA ASN A 374 -25.63 6.75 -5.25
C ASN A 374 -24.35 5.88 -5.37
N SER A 375 -23.44 6.22 -6.28
CA SER A 375 -22.17 5.48 -6.46
C SER A 375 -21.34 5.50 -5.17
N GLU A 376 -20.78 4.34 -4.81
CA GLU A 376 -19.82 4.20 -3.71
C GLU A 376 -18.54 5.02 -3.92
N LEU A 377 -18.26 5.45 -5.17
CA LEU A 377 -17.17 6.38 -5.44
C LEU A 377 -17.36 7.71 -4.70
N PHE A 378 -18.58 8.10 -4.33
CA PHE A 378 -18.77 9.31 -3.51
C PHE A 378 -18.29 9.15 -2.06
N ASP A 379 -17.77 7.99 -1.65
CA ASP A 379 -17.01 7.84 -0.41
C ASP A 379 -15.62 8.50 -0.49
N TYR A 380 -15.08 8.75 -1.69
CA TYR A 380 -13.82 9.48 -1.86
C TYR A 380 -14.00 10.97 -1.52
N PRO A 381 -13.19 11.55 -0.61
CA PRO A 381 -13.25 12.98 -0.28
C PRO A 381 -12.90 13.92 -1.46
N GLN A 382 -12.27 13.37 -2.51
CA GLN A 382 -12.05 14.06 -3.78
C GLN A 382 -13.37 14.26 -4.55
N LEU A 383 -14.36 13.38 -4.39
CA LEU A 383 -15.62 13.47 -5.13
C LEU A 383 -16.74 14.14 -4.34
N LYS A 384 -16.78 13.94 -3.01
CA LYS A 384 -17.83 14.48 -2.14
C LYS A 384 -17.31 14.84 -0.77
N MET A 385 -17.76 15.97 -0.24
CA MET A 385 -17.36 16.48 1.06
C MET A 385 -18.54 17.15 1.75
N ASN A 386 -18.76 16.84 3.03
CA ASN A 386 -19.89 17.37 3.82
C ASN A 386 -21.25 17.19 3.13
N GLY A 387 -21.44 16.03 2.48
CA GLY A 387 -22.67 15.72 1.75
C GLY A 387 -22.81 16.39 0.38
N ARG A 388 -21.87 17.25 -0.03
CA ARG A 388 -21.89 17.98 -1.31
C ARG A 388 -20.84 17.45 -2.27
N THR A 389 -21.22 17.27 -3.52
CA THR A 389 -20.29 16.87 -4.58
C THR A 389 -19.35 18.04 -4.93
N ARG A 390 -18.12 17.72 -5.34
CA ARG A 390 -17.02 18.69 -5.52
C ARG A 390 -16.80 19.13 -6.96
N GLU A 391 -17.67 18.76 -7.91
CA GLU A 391 -17.45 19.05 -9.33
C GLU A 391 -17.13 20.53 -9.61
N GLN A 392 -17.80 21.47 -8.92
CA GLN A 392 -17.62 22.92 -9.09
C GLN A 392 -16.29 23.45 -8.53
N HIS A 393 -15.58 22.68 -7.71
CA HIS A 393 -14.28 23.07 -7.18
C HIS A 393 -13.15 22.81 -8.18
N TYR A 394 -13.43 22.05 -9.24
CA TYR A 394 -12.45 21.71 -10.26
C TYR A 394 -12.50 22.69 -11.43
N VAL A 395 -11.32 23.07 -11.93
CA VAL A 395 -11.14 24.11 -12.96
C VAL A 395 -11.84 23.74 -14.28
N ASP A 396 -11.96 22.45 -14.56
CA ASP A 396 -12.57 21.93 -15.78
C ASP A 396 -14.09 21.75 -15.70
N TYR A 397 -14.71 22.13 -14.57
CA TYR A 397 -16.17 22.16 -14.42
C TYR A 397 -16.83 22.96 -15.55
N SER A 398 -17.91 22.42 -16.09
CA SER A 398 -18.68 23.06 -17.16
C SER A 398 -20.17 22.98 -16.88
N GLU A 399 -20.78 24.15 -16.66
CA GLU A 399 -22.23 24.29 -16.52
C GLU A 399 -22.97 23.81 -17.79
N ASN A 400 -22.34 23.99 -18.96
CA ASN A 400 -22.87 23.48 -20.21
C ASN A 400 -22.86 21.94 -20.25
N TRP A 401 -21.77 21.32 -19.83
CA TRP A 401 -21.67 19.87 -19.73
C TRP A 401 -22.72 19.28 -18.79
N LYS A 402 -22.93 19.92 -17.62
CA LYS A 402 -23.98 19.53 -16.69
C LYS A 402 -25.37 19.57 -17.33
N LYS A 403 -25.71 20.65 -18.03
CA LYS A 403 -26.99 20.77 -18.74
C LYS A 403 -27.19 19.71 -19.81
N ILE A 404 -26.13 19.39 -20.56
CA ILE A 404 -26.16 18.31 -21.56
C ILE A 404 -26.49 16.97 -20.88
N LEU A 405 -25.79 16.64 -19.79
CA LEU A 405 -26.02 15.41 -19.04
C LEU A 405 -27.44 15.32 -18.47
N GLU A 406 -27.94 16.40 -17.86
CA GLU A 406 -29.32 16.48 -17.33
C GLU A 406 -30.37 16.33 -18.44
N THR A 407 -30.12 16.90 -19.62
CA THR A 407 -30.98 16.74 -20.79
C THR A 407 -30.99 15.28 -21.26
N ILE A 408 -29.83 14.63 -21.36
CA ILE A 408 -29.75 13.21 -21.75
C ILE A 408 -30.45 12.31 -20.73
N TYR A 409 -30.33 12.62 -19.44
CA TYR A 409 -30.96 11.85 -18.37
C TYR A 409 -32.49 11.97 -18.39
N THR A 410 -33.03 13.13 -18.81
CA THR A 410 -34.46 13.42 -18.76
C THR A 410 -35.19 13.19 -20.09
N ASP A 411 -34.54 13.42 -21.23
CA ASP A 411 -35.15 13.32 -22.56
C ASP A 411 -34.71 12.06 -23.34
N LEU A 412 -35.70 11.30 -23.82
CA LEU A 412 -35.51 10.17 -24.74
C LEU A 412 -35.27 10.58 -26.21
N CYS A 413 -35.32 11.88 -26.53
CA CYS A 413 -35.34 12.40 -27.91
C CYS A 413 -33.94 12.78 -28.47
N VAL A 414 -32.86 12.23 -27.91
CA VAL A 414 -31.47 12.61 -28.23
C VAL A 414 -30.88 11.84 -29.44
N SER A 415 -31.65 10.92 -30.04
CA SER A 415 -31.16 9.99 -31.07
C SER A 415 -30.46 10.65 -32.26
N LYS A 416 -30.99 11.75 -32.80
CA LYS A 416 -30.37 12.47 -33.93
C LYS A 416 -29.05 13.15 -33.55
N GLN A 417 -28.99 13.79 -32.38
CA GLN A 417 -27.78 14.45 -31.91
C GLN A 417 -26.67 13.45 -31.59
N ILE A 418 -27.03 12.26 -31.11
CA ILE A 418 -26.10 11.14 -30.91
C ILE A 418 -25.50 10.70 -32.25
N VAL A 419 -26.33 10.49 -33.28
CA VAL A 419 -25.85 10.06 -34.61
C VAL A 419 -24.92 11.12 -35.22
N ASP A 420 -25.28 12.41 -35.13
CA ASP A 420 -24.47 13.50 -35.64
C ASP A 420 -23.15 13.65 -34.87
N GLY A 421 -23.18 13.49 -33.54
CA GLY A 421 -21.98 13.51 -32.70
C GLY A 421 -21.03 12.36 -33.01
N ILE A 422 -21.56 11.14 -33.20
CA ILE A 422 -20.75 9.98 -33.62
C ILE A 422 -20.06 10.27 -34.95
N ARG A 423 -20.78 10.82 -35.94
CA ARG A 423 -20.21 11.14 -37.26
C ARG A 423 -19.11 12.20 -37.20
N ARG A 424 -19.29 13.21 -36.35
CA ARG A 424 -18.30 14.30 -36.21
C ARG A 424 -17.00 13.82 -35.57
N ASN A 425 -17.09 12.94 -34.57
CA ASN A 425 -15.95 12.51 -33.76
C ASN A 425 -15.55 11.04 -33.98
N GLU A 426 -16.00 10.40 -35.07
CA GLU A 426 -15.93 8.94 -35.24
C GLU A 426 -14.52 8.38 -34.99
N LYS A 427 -13.49 9.01 -35.57
CA LYS A 427 -12.10 8.56 -35.45
C LYS A 427 -11.62 8.59 -34.00
N LEU A 428 -11.84 9.70 -33.30
CA LEU A 428 -11.43 9.90 -31.90
C LEU A 428 -12.22 9.02 -30.95
N LEU A 429 -13.52 8.84 -31.20
CA LEU A 429 -14.37 7.93 -30.43
C LEU A 429 -13.91 6.48 -30.59
N ARG A 430 -13.58 6.03 -31.81
CA ARG A 430 -13.01 4.71 -32.05
C ARG A 430 -11.69 4.53 -31.31
N GLU A 431 -10.79 5.49 -31.42
CA GLU A 431 -9.50 5.44 -30.70
C GLU A 431 -9.73 5.35 -29.18
N CYS A 432 -10.61 6.18 -28.62
CA CYS A 432 -10.97 6.13 -27.21
C CYS A 432 -11.55 4.77 -26.83
N TRP A 433 -12.54 4.26 -27.57
CA TRP A 433 -13.13 2.95 -27.27
C TRP A 433 -12.14 1.80 -27.38
N ASN A 434 -11.20 1.85 -28.33
CA ASN A 434 -10.14 0.86 -28.46
C ASN A 434 -9.21 0.88 -27.24
N GLU A 435 -8.82 2.07 -26.77
CA GLU A 435 -8.02 2.22 -25.55
C GLU A 435 -8.73 1.70 -24.30
N TYR A 436 -10.06 1.80 -24.23
CA TYR A 436 -10.85 1.24 -23.14
C TYR A 436 -11.32 -0.21 -23.37
N GLY A 437 -10.98 -0.82 -24.51
CA GLY A 437 -11.30 -2.22 -24.84
C GLY A 437 -12.78 -2.50 -25.09
N ILE A 438 -13.48 -1.58 -25.76
CA ILE A 438 -14.96 -1.61 -25.96
C ILE A 438 -15.34 -2.01 -27.41
N GLU A 439 -14.37 -2.39 -28.25
CA GLU A 439 -14.51 -2.64 -29.69
C GLU A 439 -15.75 -3.45 -30.13
N SER A 440 -16.08 -4.53 -29.43
CA SER A 440 -17.23 -5.39 -29.78
C SER A 440 -18.60 -4.74 -29.58
N ASN A 441 -18.71 -3.75 -28.68
CA ASN A 441 -19.96 -3.03 -28.42
C ASN A 441 -20.19 -1.83 -29.35
N ILE A 442 -19.16 -1.38 -30.07
CA ILE A 442 -19.24 -0.15 -30.89
C ILE A 442 -20.17 -0.35 -32.07
N SER A 443 -20.03 -1.47 -32.79
CA SER A 443 -20.86 -1.79 -33.95
C SER A 443 -22.33 -1.91 -33.56
N ASP A 444 -22.64 -2.58 -32.44
CA ASP A 444 -23.99 -2.69 -31.89
C ASP A 444 -24.53 -1.34 -31.37
N PHE A 445 -23.71 -0.54 -30.73
CA PHE A 445 -24.09 0.79 -30.25
C PHE A 445 -24.42 1.73 -31.42
N ILE A 446 -23.56 1.79 -32.44
CA ILE A 446 -23.81 2.57 -33.66
C ILE A 446 -25.04 2.00 -34.40
N PHE A 447 -25.20 0.69 -34.49
CA PHE A 447 -26.34 0.04 -35.15
C PHE A 447 -27.68 0.35 -34.46
N ARG A 448 -27.73 0.26 -33.12
CA ARG A 448 -28.93 0.59 -32.32
C ARG A 448 -29.40 2.03 -32.51
N TYR A 449 -28.47 2.99 -32.60
CA TYR A 449 -28.84 4.40 -32.77
C TYR A 449 -29.00 4.83 -34.23
N SER A 450 -28.43 4.10 -35.19
CA SER A 450 -28.60 4.37 -36.64
C SER A 450 -29.84 3.73 -37.26
N LEU A 451 -30.42 2.70 -36.62
CA LEU A 451 -31.63 2.01 -37.09
C LEU A 451 -32.97 2.58 -36.60
N ASN A 452 -32.97 3.47 -35.60
CA ASN A 452 -34.18 4.22 -35.20
C ASN A 452 -34.50 5.36 -36.19
N ARG A 453 -34.45 5.06 -37.50
CA ARG A 453 -34.79 5.96 -38.60
C ARG A 453 -36.29 6.12 -38.78
#